data_AF-R9LTE2-F1
#
_entry.id   AF-R9LTE2-F1
#
_cell.length_a   1.000
_cell.length_b   1.000
_cell.length_c   1.000
_cell.angle_alpha   90.00
_cell.angle_beta   90.00
_cell.angle_gamma   90.00
#
_symmetry.space_group_name_H-M   'P 1'
#
loop_
_entity.id
_entity.type
_entity.pdbx_description
1 polymer ?
#
loop_
_entity_poly.entity_id
_entity_poly.type
_entity_poly.pdbx_seq_one_letter_code
_entity_poly.pdbx_strand_id
1 'polypeptide(L)'
;MYESQKRAYFESDGKLIKYQEEVKANLATDEGKEWMTQRSAQAEGIFGEIKQDYQYDRFRRRGETGVKLELLLVSIGHNLRRYHTNKFPKKKQCEA
;
A
#
# COMPACT_ATOMS: atom_id res chain seq x y z
N MET A 1 -17.50 33.94 3.85
CA MET A 1 -17.34 32.49 4.17
C MET A 1 -17.28 31.64 2.91
N TYR A 2 -18.28 31.71 2.02
CA TYR A 2 -18.33 30.93 0.76
C TYR A 2 -17.17 31.24 -0.22
N GLU A 3 -16.82 32.51 -0.42
CA GLU A 3 -15.71 32.86 -1.32
C GLU A 3 -14.34 32.45 -0.80
N SER A 4 -14.13 32.48 0.53
CA SER A 4 -12.89 31.98 1.16
C SER A 4 -12.76 30.47 1.03
N GLN A 5 -13.87 29.73 1.15
CA GLN A 5 -13.90 28.29 0.88
C GLN A 5 -13.60 28.02 -0.61
N LYS A 6 -14.26 28.74 -1.53
CA LYS A 6 -14.05 28.57 -2.97
C LYS A 6 -12.60 28.87 -3.40
N ARG A 7 -11.97 29.88 -2.81
CA ARG A 7 -10.54 30.21 -3.01
C ARG A 7 -9.63 29.11 -2.48
N ALA A 8 -9.92 28.56 -1.29
CA ALA A 8 -9.17 27.45 -0.71
C ALA A 8 -9.28 26.16 -1.55
N TYR A 9 -10.46 25.86 -2.10
CA TYR A 9 -10.66 24.76 -3.04
C TYR A 9 -9.86 24.96 -4.33
N PHE A 10 -9.95 26.14 -4.94
CA PHE A 10 -9.20 26.46 -6.17
C PHE A 10 -7.68 26.46 -5.97
N GLU A 11 -7.21 26.94 -4.82
CA GLU A 11 -5.80 26.90 -4.41
C GLU A 11 -5.34 25.46 -4.15
N SER A 12 -6.19 24.62 -3.56
CA SER A 12 -5.92 23.20 -3.38
C SER A 12 -5.85 22.45 -4.72
N ASP A 13 -6.69 22.83 -5.69
CA ASP A 13 -6.67 22.28 -7.04
C ASP A 13 -5.39 22.70 -7.79
N GLY A 14 -4.96 23.96 -7.68
CA GLY A 14 -3.71 24.43 -8.27
C GLY A 14 -2.47 23.76 -7.69
N LYS A 15 -2.42 23.52 -6.37
CA LYS A 15 -1.34 22.76 -5.73
C LYS A 15 -1.39 21.28 -6.12
N LEU A 16 -2.58 20.69 -6.20
CA LEU A 16 -2.77 19.31 -6.60
C LEU A 16 -2.28 19.06 -8.04
N ILE A 17 -2.60 19.97 -8.97
CA ILE A 17 -2.13 19.90 -10.37
C ILE A 17 -0.60 19.89 -10.41
N LYS A 18 0.06 20.77 -9.66
CA LYS A 18 1.54 20.81 -9.60
C LYS A 18 2.13 19.49 -9.11
N TYR A 19 1.58 18.92 -8.04
CA TYR A 19 2.04 17.61 -7.54
C TYR A 19 1.81 16.49 -8.57
N GLN A 20 0.69 16.52 -9.30
CA GLN A 20 0.43 15.54 -10.36
C GLN A 20 1.42 15.66 -11.52
N GLU A 21 1.77 16.88 -11.92
CA GLU A 21 2.77 17.12 -12.97
C GLU A 21 4.16 16.65 -12.55
N GLU A 22 4.58 16.95 -11.32
CA GLU A 22 5.85 16.49 -10.75
C GLU A 22 5.91 14.96 -10.69
N VAL A 23 4.86 14.32 -10.20
CA VAL A 23 4.78 12.85 -10.16
C VAL A 23 4.85 12.27 -11.57
N LYS A 24 4.13 12.84 -12.55
CA LYS A 24 4.19 12.39 -13.94
C LYS A 24 5.59 12.51 -14.52
N ALA A 25 6.29 13.62 -14.27
CA ALA A 25 7.67 13.81 -14.72
C ALA A 25 8.61 12.77 -14.10
N ASN A 26 8.49 12.52 -12.80
CA ASN A 26 9.30 11.53 -12.09
C ASN A 26 9.01 10.09 -12.54
N LEU A 27 7.75 9.76 -12.86
CA LEU A 27 7.37 8.43 -13.34
C LEU A 27 7.70 8.19 -14.82
N ALA A 28 7.94 9.24 -15.60
CA ALA A 28 8.30 9.13 -17.01
C ALA A 28 9.79 8.78 -17.22
N THR A 29 10.63 8.97 -16.20
CA THR A 29 12.03 8.54 -16.21
C THR A 29 12.14 7.02 -16.21
N ASP A 30 13.27 6.48 -16.66
CA ASP A 30 13.46 5.03 -16.71
C ASP A 30 13.54 4.40 -15.32
N GLU A 31 14.15 5.10 -14.35
CA GLU A 31 14.13 4.72 -12.92
C GLU A 31 12.69 4.71 -12.37
N GLY A 32 11.88 5.71 -12.74
CA GLY A 32 10.48 5.79 -12.32
C GLY A 32 9.64 4.63 -12.84
N LYS A 33 9.84 4.22 -14.10
CA LYS A 33 9.20 3.03 -14.69
C LYS A 33 9.64 1.75 -13.99
N GLU A 34 10.92 1.62 -13.66
CA GLU A 34 11.44 0.47 -12.94
C GLU A 34 10.80 0.35 -11.55
N TRP A 35 10.79 1.42 -10.76
CA TRP A 35 10.15 1.43 -9.45
C TRP A 35 8.66 1.16 -9.52
N MET A 36 7.96 1.65 -10.54
CA MET A 36 6.55 1.32 -10.75
C MET A 36 6.33 -0.17 -10.99
N THR A 37 7.19 -0.79 -11.79
CA THR A 37 7.15 -2.23 -12.07
C THR A 37 7.46 -3.05 -10.82
N GLN A 38 8.46 -2.65 -10.02
CA GLN A 38 8.75 -3.30 -8.76
C GLN A 38 7.61 -3.12 -7.75
N ARG A 39 7.01 -1.93 -7.69
CA ARG A 39 5.89 -1.62 -6.81
C ARG A 39 4.66 -2.46 -7.17
N SER A 40 4.33 -2.62 -8.45
CA SER A 40 3.19 -3.45 -8.85
C SER A 40 3.44 -4.91 -8.46
N ALA A 41 4.61 -5.46 -8.77
CA ALA A 41 4.95 -6.84 -8.44
C ALA A 41 4.91 -7.12 -6.92
N GLN A 42 5.48 -6.22 -6.11
CA GLN A 42 5.51 -6.37 -4.66
C GLN A 42 4.13 -6.14 -4.03
N ALA A 43 3.44 -5.06 -4.40
CA ALA A 43 2.16 -4.72 -3.80
C ALA A 43 1.09 -5.77 -4.14
N GLU A 44 0.99 -6.19 -5.40
CA GLU A 44 -0.01 -7.16 -5.85
C GLU A 44 0.19 -8.51 -5.15
N GLY A 45 1.42 -9.00 -5.03
CA GLY A 45 1.71 -10.25 -4.32
C GLY A 45 1.25 -10.21 -2.87
N ILE A 46 1.59 -9.14 -2.14
CA ILE A 46 1.24 -9.00 -0.73
C ILE A 46 -0.28 -8.84 -0.54
N PHE A 47 -0.95 -8.07 -1.41
CA PHE A 47 -2.41 -7.97 -1.37
C PHE A 47 -3.11 -9.29 -1.74
N GLY A 48 -2.53 -10.06 -2.66
CA GLY A 48 -2.99 -11.40 -3.00
C GLY A 48 -2.95 -12.34 -1.80
N GLU A 49 -1.79 -12.43 -1.12
CA GLU A 49 -1.63 -13.25 0.09
C GLU A 49 -2.59 -12.82 1.21
N ILE A 50 -2.72 -11.51 1.48
CA ILE A 50 -3.62 -11.02 2.53
C ILE A 50 -5.08 -11.36 2.20
N LYS A 51 -5.51 -11.20 0.96
CA LYS A 51 -6.91 -11.47 0.59
C LYS A 51 -7.21 -12.96 0.51
N GLN A 52 -6.43 -13.72 -0.26
CA GLN A 52 -6.70 -15.12 -0.55
C GLN A 52 -6.23 -16.04 0.58
N ASP A 53 -4.96 -15.95 1.00
CA ASP A 53 -4.41 -16.85 2.01
C ASP A 53 -4.94 -16.53 3.41
N TYR A 54 -5.15 -15.24 3.72
CA TYR A 54 -5.60 -14.84 5.07
C TYR A 54 -7.11 -14.65 5.12
N GLN A 55 -7.80 -14.80 3.99
CA GLN A 55 -9.25 -14.62 3.84
C GLN A 55 -9.70 -13.25 4.38
N TYR A 56 -8.87 -12.23 4.16
CA TYR A 56 -9.05 -10.90 4.71
C TYR A 56 -9.58 -9.93 3.64
N ASP A 57 -10.85 -10.13 3.26
CA ASP A 57 -11.47 -9.40 2.14
C ASP A 57 -12.05 -8.03 2.53
N ARG A 58 -12.31 -7.79 3.83
CA ARG A 58 -13.00 -6.57 4.28
C ARG A 58 -12.53 -6.12 5.67
N PHE A 59 -12.30 -4.81 5.79
CA PHE A 59 -12.09 -4.16 7.09
C PHE A 59 -13.33 -4.24 7.96
N ARG A 60 -13.14 -4.61 9.23
CA ARG A 60 -14.21 -4.71 10.21
C ARG A 60 -14.45 -3.39 10.94
N ARG A 61 -13.42 -2.53 11.05
CA ARG A 61 -13.50 -1.22 11.68
C ARG A 61 -14.07 -0.16 10.75
N ARG A 62 -14.59 0.91 11.35
CA ARG A 62 -15.16 2.07 10.66
C ARG A 62 -14.41 3.34 11.08
N GLY A 63 -14.51 4.38 10.25
CA GLY A 63 -13.78 5.63 10.42
C GLY A 63 -12.31 5.51 10.00
N GLU A 64 -11.73 6.63 9.55
CA GLU A 64 -10.37 6.67 8.99
C GLU A 64 -9.33 6.08 9.95
N THR A 65 -9.34 6.50 11.21
CA THR A 65 -8.42 6.02 12.24
C THR A 65 -8.55 4.51 12.49
N GLY A 66 -9.79 4.00 12.52
CA GLY A 66 -10.06 2.59 12.75
C GLY A 66 -9.58 1.70 11.61
N VAL A 67 -9.84 2.13 10.37
CA VAL A 67 -9.37 1.43 9.15
C VAL A 67 -7.84 1.47 9.08
N LYS A 68 -7.22 2.62 9.35
CA LYS A 68 -5.75 2.76 9.41
C LYS A 68 -5.11 1.79 10.41
N LEU A 69 -5.67 1.72 11.63
CA LEU A 69 -5.18 0.80 12.66
C LEU A 69 -5.28 -0.67 12.21
N GLU A 70 -6.39 -1.04 11.58
CA GLU A 70 -6.61 -2.41 11.11
C GLU A 70 -5.63 -2.80 10.02
N LEU A 71 -5.44 -1.93 9.01
CA LEU A 71 -4.46 -2.12 7.95
C LEU A 71 -3.04 -2.28 8.51
N LEU A 72 -2.65 -1.44 9.47
CA LEU A 72 -1.34 -1.50 10.12
C LEU A 72 -1.12 -2.83 10.85
N LEU A 73 -2.10 -3.30 11.61
CA LEU A 73 -1.99 -4.56 12.35
C LEU A 73 -1.87 -5.77 11.42
N VAL A 74 -2.66 -5.82 10.34
CA VAL A 74 -2.56 -6.89 9.33
C VAL A 74 -1.18 -6.89 8.69
N SER A 75 -0.65 -5.71 8.36
CA SER A 75 0.67 -5.55 7.74
C SER A 75 1.80 -6.01 8.68
N ILE A 76 1.72 -5.64 9.97
CA ILE A 76 2.69 -6.10 10.98
C ILE A 76 2.62 -7.62 11.13
N GLY A 77 1.42 -8.20 11.25
CA GLY A 77 1.24 -9.64 11.35
C GLY A 77 1.82 -10.38 10.14
N HIS A 78 1.60 -9.87 8.93
CA HIS A 78 2.19 -10.41 7.71
C HIS A 78 3.73 -10.39 7.76
N ASN A 79 4.33 -9.24 8.10
CA ASN A 79 5.78 -9.08 8.17
C ASN A 79 6.41 -10.01 9.22
N LEU A 80 5.79 -10.13 10.40
CA LEU A 80 6.25 -11.02 11.46
C LEU A 80 6.20 -12.49 11.03
N ARG A 81 5.12 -12.90 10.35
CA ARG A 81 4.99 -14.27 9.82
C ARG A 81 6.08 -14.58 8.81
N ARG A 82 6.31 -13.67 7.86
CA ARG A 82 7.36 -13.80 6.84
C ARG A 82 8.75 -13.87 7.46
N TYR A 83 9.04 -12.99 8.42
CA TYR A 83 10.30 -13.00 9.17
C TYR A 83 10.52 -14.33 9.89
N HIS A 84 9.51 -14.81 10.61
CA HIS A 84 9.57 -16.08 11.33
C HIS A 84 9.83 -17.26 10.38
N THR A 85 9.07 -17.36 9.28
CA THR A 85 9.24 -18.43 8.28
C THR A 85 10.63 -18.42 7.64
N ASN A 86 11.16 -17.23 7.33
CA ASN A 86 12.48 -17.09 6.73
C ASN A 86 13.62 -17.45 7.71
N LYS A 87 13.45 -17.09 8.99
CA LYS A 87 14.47 -17.33 10.03
C LYS A 87 14.48 -18.78 10.53
N PHE A 88 13.31 -19.42 10.57
CA PHE A 88 13.13 -20.79 11.03
C PHE A 88 12.47 -21.64 9.94
N PRO A 89 13.19 -21.93 8.84
CA PRO A 89 12.66 -22.77 7.78
C PRO A 89 12.32 -24.14 8.34
N LYS A 90 11.08 -24.61 8.10
CA LYS A 90 10.71 -25.99 8.44
C LYS A 90 11.64 -26.92 7.66
N LYS A 91 12.29 -27.87 8.34
CA LYS A 91 13.00 -28.96 7.66
C LYS A 91 11.99 -29.63 6.73
N LYS A 92 12.30 -29.72 5.43
CA LYS A 92 11.51 -30.53 4.50
C LYS A 92 11.45 -31.93 5.11
N GLN A 93 10.25 -32.45 5.36
CA GLN A 93 10.13 -33.86 5.65
C GLN A 93 10.65 -34.58 4.39
N CYS A 94 11.71 -35.36 4.54
CA CYS A 94 12.09 -36.28 3.48
C CYS A 94 10.92 -37.24 3.34
N GLU A 95 10.18 -37.12 2.24
CA GLU A 95 9.20 -38.11 1.84
C GLU A 95 9.97 -39.43 1.62
N ALA A 96 9.60 -40.44 2.40
CA ALA A 96 10.17 -41.79 2.36
C ALA A 96 9.51 -42.60 1.24
#